data_AF-A0A099ESZ5-F1
#
_entry.id   AF-A0A099ESZ5-F1
#
_cell.length_a   1.000
_cell.length_b   1.000
_cell.length_c   1.000
_cell.angle_alpha   90.00
_cell.angle_beta   90.00
_cell.angle_gamma   90.00
#
_symmetry.space_group_name_H-M   'P 1'
#
loop_
_entity.id
_entity.type
_entity.pdbx_description
1 polymer ?
#
loop_
_entity_poly.entity_id
_entity_poly.type
_entity_poly.pdbx_seq_one_letter_code
_entity_poly.pdbx_strand_id
1 'polypeptide(L)' 'VKNGGGPVHYAGAEGEGCVADLPRIQPVDTTAAGDSFNAGYLAARLTGQDIATAIRAGHAVAQRVISARGALVEI' A
#
# COMPACT_ATOMS: atom_id res chain seq x y z
N VAL A 1 -2.06 -8.33 -5.76
CA VAL A 1 -3.05 -7.49 -6.46
C VAL A 1 -3.70 -6.52 -5.49
N LYS A 2 -3.51 -5.21 -5.68
CA LYS A 2 -4.14 -4.15 -4.85
C LYS A 2 -5.50 -3.75 -5.42
N ASN A 3 -6.47 -3.43 -4.58
CA ASN A 3 -7.85 -3.19 -5.00
C ASN A 3 -8.43 -1.84 -4.55
N GLY A 4 -7.69 -0.73 -4.71
CA GLY A 4 -8.25 0.63 -4.52
C GLY A 4 -8.94 0.88 -3.17
N GLY A 5 -8.43 0.28 -2.08
CA GLY A 5 -9.03 0.32 -0.74
C GLY A 5 -9.80 -0.94 -0.34
N GLY A 6 -10.04 -1.88 -1.27
CA GLY A 6 -10.48 -3.24 -1.00
C GLY A 6 -9.34 -4.18 -0.58
N PRO A 7 -9.68 -5.46 -0.31
CA PRO A 7 -8.71 -6.45 0.11
C PRO A 7 -7.54 -6.55 -0.88
N VAL A 8 -6.33 -6.70 -0.33
CA VAL A 8 -5.12 -6.90 -1.11
C VAL A 8 -4.77 -8.38 -1.09
N HIS A 9 -4.80 -9.00 -2.25
CA HIS A 9 -4.42 -10.41 -2.43
C HIS A 9 -2.95 -10.52 -2.75
N TYR A 10 -2.27 -11.55 -2.26
CA TYR A 10 -0.90 -11.87 -2.63
C TYR A 10 -0.77 -13.36 -2.94
N ALA A 11 0.16 -13.69 -3.83
CA ALA A 11 0.53 -15.05 -4.19
C ALA A 11 1.98 -15.03 -4.71
N GLY A 12 2.76 -16.04 -4.34
CA GLY A 12 4.15 -16.17 -4.76
C GLY A 12 4.86 -17.34 -4.07
N ALA A 13 6.19 -17.36 -4.15
CA ALA A 13 7.01 -18.42 -3.57
C ALA A 13 6.88 -18.52 -2.03
N GLU A 14 6.49 -17.43 -1.38
CA GLU A 14 6.27 -17.35 0.08
C GLU A 14 4.82 -17.68 0.47
N GLY A 15 4.00 -18.14 -0.47
CA GLY A 15 2.61 -18.52 -0.27
C GLY A 15 1.60 -17.52 -0.85
N GLU A 16 0.34 -17.76 -0.53
CA GLU A 16 -0.81 -16.94 -0.95
C GLU A 16 -1.67 -16.53 0.22
N GLY A 17 -2.41 -15.43 0.06
CA GLY A 17 -3.30 -14.94 1.09
C GLY A 17 -3.93 -13.59 0.75
N CYS A 18 -4.55 -12.99 1.76
CA CYS A 18 -5.33 -11.77 1.63
C CYS A 18 -5.22 -10.91 2.89
N VAL A 19 -5.00 -9.61 2.71
CA VAL A 19 -5.10 -8.60 3.76
C VAL A 19 -6.36 -7.79 3.50
N ALA A 20 -7.39 -7.97 4.33
CA ALA A 20 -8.72 -7.39 4.13
C ALA A 20 -9.04 -6.23 5.10
N ASP A 21 -8.30 -6.13 6.20
CA ASP A 21 -8.49 -5.16 7.29
C ASP A 21 -7.64 -3.90 7.07
N LEU A 22 -7.71 -3.33 5.87
CA LEU A 22 -7.03 -2.10 5.52
C LEU A 22 -7.98 -0.90 5.68
N PRO A 23 -7.58 0.18 6.37
CA PRO A 23 -8.42 1.35 6.56
C PRO A 23 -8.71 2.03 5.22
N ARG A 24 -9.95 2.48 5.01
CA ARG A 24 -10.35 3.24 3.82
C ARG A 24 -10.43 4.72 4.14
N ILE A 25 -9.99 5.54 3.19
CA ILE A 25 -10.14 6.99 3.22
C ILE A 25 -10.74 7.47 1.90
N GLN A 26 -11.38 8.64 1.92
CA GLN A 26 -11.80 9.33 0.71
C GLN A 26 -10.58 10.02 0.08
N PRO A 27 -10.11 9.62 -1.12
CA PRO A 27 -8.98 10.27 -1.76
C PRO A 27 -9.32 11.70 -2.20
N VAL A 28 -8.34 12.59 -2.06
CA VAL A 28 -8.35 13.95 -2.64
C VAL A 28 -7.81 13.92 -4.07
N ASP A 29 -6.79 13.11 -4.32
CA ASP A 29 -6.16 12.89 -5.63
C ASP A 29 -5.59 11.47 -5.65
N THR A 30 -5.93 10.64 -6.63
CA THR A 30 -5.44 9.25 -6.70
C THR A 30 -4.13 9.09 -7.46
N THR A 31 -3.54 10.20 -7.94
CA THR A 31 -2.27 10.19 -8.66
C THR A 31 -1.17 9.55 -7.80
N ALA A 32 -0.31 8.74 -8.43
CA ALA A 32 0.80 8.02 -7.81
C ALA A 32 0.47 6.98 -6.72
N ALA A 33 -0.80 6.72 -6.40
CA ALA A 33 -1.20 5.77 -5.35
C ALA A 33 -0.58 4.36 -5.50
N GLY A 34 -0.38 3.91 -6.73
CA GLY A 34 0.25 2.61 -7.02
C GLY A 34 1.76 2.59 -6.76
N ASP A 35 2.46 3.63 -7.19
CA ASP A 35 3.91 3.75 -6.99
C ASP A 35 4.23 3.94 -5.50
N SER A 36 3.42 4.73 -4.80
CA SER A 36 3.50 4.91 -3.34
C SER A 36 3.28 3.60 -2.58
N PHE A 37 2.30 2.79 -3.01
CA PHE A 37 2.09 1.46 -2.44
C PHE A 37 3.32 0.57 -2.64
N ASN A 38 3.85 0.52 -3.87
CA ASN A 38 5.01 -0.30 -4.20
C ASN A 38 6.25 0.15 -3.41
N ALA A 39 6.47 1.46 -3.27
CA ALA A 39 7.58 2.01 -2.49
C ALA A 39 7.51 1.58 -1.02
N GLY A 40 6.35 1.74 -0.37
CA GLY A 40 6.18 1.31 1.03
C GLY A 40 6.29 -0.20 1.20
N TYR A 41 5.73 -0.99 0.27
CA TYR A 41 5.86 -2.45 0.27
C TYR A 41 7.33 -2.89 0.15
N LEU A 42 8.05 -2.37 -0.84
CA LEU A 42 9.45 -2.73 -1.07
C LEU A 42 10.35 -2.30 0.09
N ALA A 43 10.15 -1.10 0.65
CA ALA A 43 10.89 -0.65 1.82
C ALA A 43 10.71 -1.59 3.02
N ALA A 44 9.50 -2.07 3.27
CA ALA A 44 9.22 -3.05 4.32
C ALA A 44 9.85 -4.42 4.02
N ARG A 45 9.77 -4.91 2.78
CA ARG A 45 10.41 -6.19 2.38
C ARG A 45 11.93 -6.14 2.50
N LEU A 46 12.55 -5.03 2.12
CA LEU A 46 14.00 -4.82 2.23
C LEU A 46 14.48 -4.76 3.69
N THR A 47 13.59 -4.46 4.64
CA THR A 47 13.87 -4.48 6.08
C THR A 47 13.48 -5.81 6.76
N GLY A 48 13.14 -6.84 5.96
CA GLY A 48 12.86 -8.19 6.44
C GLY A 48 11.44 -8.40 6.96
N GLN A 49 10.52 -7.46 6.75
CA GLN A 49 9.12 -7.62 7.15
C GLN A 49 8.41 -8.65 6.28
N ASP A 50 7.45 -9.38 6.85
CA ASP A 50 6.62 -10.34 6.10
C ASP A 50 5.69 -9.65 5.06
N ILE A 51 5.08 -10.45 4.19
CA ILE A 51 4.23 -9.93 3.10
C ILE A 51 3.04 -9.13 3.64
N ALA A 52 2.39 -9.59 4.71
CA ALA A 52 1.22 -8.93 5.27
C ALA A 52 1.58 -7.54 5.85
N THR A 53 2.68 -7.46 6.58
CA THR A 53 3.21 -6.21 7.15
C THR A 53 3.66 -5.26 6.04
N ALA A 54 4.32 -5.78 5.00
CA ALA A 54 4.70 -4.99 3.84
C ALA A 54 3.50 -4.44 3.07
N ILE A 55 2.41 -5.21 2.92
CA ILE A 55 1.15 -4.74 2.33
C ILE A 55 0.57 -3.58 3.14
N ARG A 56 0.55 -3.69 4.47
CA ARG A 56 0.07 -2.61 5.36
C ARG A 56 0.93 -1.35 5.26
N ALA A 57 2.25 -1.51 5.17
CA ALA A 57 3.18 -0.39 4.97
C ALA A 57 2.94 0.31 3.63
N GLY A 58 2.85 -0.44 2.52
CA GLY A 58 2.49 0.10 1.21
C GLY A 58 1.15 0.83 1.22
N HIS A 59 0.14 0.23 1.87
CA HIS A 59 -1.18 0.86 2.01
C HIS A 59 -1.12 2.18 2.76
N ALA A 60 -0.42 2.24 3.90
CA ALA A 60 -0.27 3.46 4.69
C ALA A 60 0.41 4.60 3.90
N VAL A 61 1.46 4.28 3.14
CA VAL A 61 2.14 5.25 2.27
C VAL A 61 1.20 5.74 1.16
N ALA A 62 0.49 4.84 0.49
CA ALA A 62 -0.48 5.20 -0.54
C ALA A 62 -1.61 6.08 0.00
N GLN A 63 -2.14 5.78 1.20
CA GLN A 63 -3.17 6.60 1.85
C GLN A 63 -2.69 8.02 2.10
N ARG A 64 -1.45 8.18 2.56
CA ARG A 64 -0.88 9.51 2.78
C ARG A 64 -0.78 10.28 1.48
N VAL A 65 -0.27 9.64 0.42
CA VAL A 65 -0.13 10.25 -0.92
C VAL A 65 -1.45 10.68 -1.53
N ILE A 66 -2.49 9.85 -1.44
CA ILE A 66 -3.80 10.21 -2.02
C ILE A 66 -4.60 11.24 -1.20
N SER A 67 -4.09 11.61 -0.02
CA SER A 67 -4.72 12.62 0.86
C SER A 67 -4.30 14.06 0.52
N ALA A 68 -3.34 14.26 -0.38
CA ALA A 68 -2.92 15.58 -0.86
C ALA A 68 -2.99 15.65 -2.39
N ARG A 69 -3.08 16.88 -2.93
CA ARG A 69 -3.10 17.10 -4.37
C ARG A 69 -1.69 16.99 -4.97
N GLY A 70 -1.57 16.40 -6.16
CA GLY A 70 -0.35 16.42 -6.96
C GLY A 70 0.76 15.49 -6.49
N ALA A 71 0.44 14.47 -5.69
CA ALA A 71 1.41 13.51 -5.13
C ALA A 71 2.54 14.13 -4.28
N LEU A 72 2.42 15.40 -3.86
CA LEU A 72 3.33 16.05 -2.92
C LEU A 72 2.77 15.89 -1.52
N VAL A 73 3.39 15.01 -0.73
CA VAL A 73 3.09 14.90 0.70
C VAL A 73 4.39 15.05 1.46
N GLU A 74 4.43 15.99 2.41
CA GLU A 74 5.50 16.05 3.40
C GLU A 74 5.52 14.72 4.17
N ILE A 75 6.65 14.03 4.12
CA ILE A 75 6.88 12.76 4.81
C ILE A 75 7.27 13.07 6.25
#